data_AF-A0A0V8E8E2-F1
#
_entry.id   AF-A0A0V8E8E2-F1
#
_cell.length_a   1.000
_cell.length_b   1.000
_cell.length_c   1.000
_cell.angle_alpha   90.00
_cell.angle_beta   90.00
_cell.angle_gamma   90.00
#
_symmetry.space_group_name_H-M   'P 1'
#
loop_
_entity.id
_entity.type
_entity.pdbx_description
1 polymer ?
#
loop_
_entity_poly.entity_id
_entity_poly.type
_entity_poly.pdbx_seq_one_letter_code
_entity_poly.pdbx_strand_id
1 'polypeptide(L)'
;MLIVALEKDISQEERNALSIAKKSLDNSEYLPKTILNLRKALTPLAINQTLNHDLSELYKFITSSKASNKNLGGGLIMSWGRLF
;
A
#
# COMPACT_ATOMS: atom_id res chain seq x y z
N MET A 1 16.61 -6.67 4.85
CA MET A 1 16.27 -6.72 3.41
C MET A 1 15.20 -5.69 3.02
N LEU A 2 15.23 -4.46 3.56
CA LEU A 2 14.23 -3.40 3.27
C LEU A 2 14.79 -2.21 2.47
N ILE A 3 16.09 -2.21 2.17
CA ILE A 3 16.75 -1.13 1.40
C ILE A 3 16.58 -1.34 -0.12
N VAL A 4 16.31 -2.57 -0.56
CA VAL A 4 16.28 -2.94 -2.00
C VAL A 4 14.98 -2.51 -2.71
N ALA A 5 13.90 -2.21 -1.98
CA ALA A 5 12.62 -1.82 -2.59
C ALA A 5 12.57 -0.33 -3.01
N LEU A 6 13.51 0.50 -2.57
CA LEU A 6 13.60 1.93 -2.96
C LEU A 6 14.48 2.16 -4.21
N GLU A 7 15.26 1.17 -4.63
CA GLU A 7 16.21 1.26 -5.76
C GLU A 7 15.67 0.78 -7.11
N LYS A 8 14.53 0.07 -7.15
CA LYS A 8 13.94 -0.39 -8.43
C LYS A 8 13.00 0.65 -9.00
N ASP A 9 12.97 0.78 -10.34
CA ASP A 9 12.13 1.66 -11.19
C ASP A 9 10.68 1.87 -10.70
N ILE A 10 10.50 2.65 -9.64
CA ILE A 10 9.19 3.12 -9.18
C ILE A 10 9.04 4.59 -9.57
N SER A 11 7.91 4.90 -10.19
CA SER A 11 7.60 6.26 -10.66
C SER A 11 7.56 7.23 -9.48
N GLN A 12 7.73 8.53 -9.76
CA GLN A 12 7.70 9.55 -8.71
C GLN A 12 6.36 9.54 -7.95
N GLU A 13 5.27 9.22 -8.63
CA GLU A 13 3.93 9.06 -8.07
C GLU A 13 3.84 7.88 -7.09
N GLU A 14 4.49 6.77 -7.41
CA GLU A 14 4.56 5.57 -6.58
C GLU A 14 5.40 5.82 -5.32
N ARG A 15 6.56 6.46 -5.49
CA ARG A 15 7.41 6.91 -4.38
C ARG A 15 6.66 7.84 -3.44
N ASN A 16 5.90 8.78 -3.98
CA ASN A 16 5.10 9.69 -3.18
C ASN A 16 4.00 8.95 -2.40
N ALA A 17 3.30 8.01 -3.04
CA ALA A 17 2.26 7.21 -2.39
C ALA A 17 2.83 6.37 -1.22
N LEU A 18 3.97 5.72 -1.42
CA LEU A 18 4.67 4.95 -0.39
C LEU A 18 5.21 5.82 0.73
N SER A 19 5.78 6.98 0.40
CA SER A 19 6.32 7.92 1.40
C SER A 19 5.23 8.49 2.30
N ILE A 20 4.07 8.82 1.73
CA ILE A 20 2.89 9.24 2.50
C ILE A 20 2.43 8.11 3.42
N ALA A 21 2.33 6.88 2.89
CA ALA A 21 1.92 5.74 3.70
C ALA A 21 2.89 5.45 4.85
N LYS A 22 4.20 5.53 4.59
CA LYS A 22 5.24 5.37 5.61
C LYS A 22 5.10 6.42 6.71
N LYS A 23 4.97 7.71 6.35
CA LYS A 23 4.74 8.79 7.32
C LYS A 23 3.47 8.59 8.13
N SER A 24 2.38 8.15 7.50
CA SER A 24 1.13 7.83 8.19
C SER A 24 1.32 6.71 9.22
N LEU A 25 2.08 5.67 8.90
CA LEU A 25 2.37 4.57 9.82
C LEU A 25 3.27 5.03 10.98
N ASP A 26 4.32 5.79 10.67
CA ASP A 26 5.24 6.35 11.66
C ASP A 26 4.49 7.27 12.65
N ASN A 27 3.50 8.02 12.15
CA ASN A 27 2.63 8.86 12.95
C ASN A 27 1.49 8.10 13.67
N SER A 28 1.49 6.77 13.64
CA SER A 28 0.43 5.91 14.20
C SER A 28 -0.97 6.28 13.71
N GLU A 29 -1.09 6.79 12.47
CA GLU A 29 -2.39 7.05 11.87
C GLU A 29 -3.17 5.75 11.71
N TYR A 30 -4.49 5.86 11.82
CA TYR A 30 -5.41 4.74 11.69
C TYR A 30 -5.17 3.97 10.39
N LEU A 31 -4.70 2.71 10.50
CA LEU A 31 -4.31 1.87 9.36
C LEU A 31 -5.36 1.83 8.23
N PRO A 32 -6.67 1.78 8.52
CA PRO A 32 -7.71 1.89 7.49
C PRO A 32 -7.65 3.16 6.63
N LYS A 33 -7.30 4.30 7.24
CA LYS A 33 -7.12 5.58 6.55
C LYS A 33 -5.90 5.51 5.63
N THR A 34 -4.80 4.94 6.11
CA THR A 34 -3.58 4.72 5.32
C THR A 34 -3.83 3.80 4.12
N ILE A 35 -4.53 2.69 4.32
CA ILE A 35 -4.93 1.76 3.26
C ILE A 35 -5.86 2.45 2.25
N LEU A 36 -6.82 3.25 2.70
CA LEU A 36 -7.70 4.01 1.83
C LEU A 36 -6.92 5.01 0.97
N ASN A 37 -5.96 5.72 1.57
CA ASN A 37 -5.11 6.68 0.88
C ASN A 37 -4.21 6.00 -0.16
N LEU A 38 -3.59 4.87 0.19
CA LEU A 38 -2.83 4.04 -0.75
C LEU A 38 -3.70 3.58 -1.91
N ARG A 39 -4.90 3.06 -1.63
CA ARG A 39 -5.83 2.64 -2.68
C ARG A 39 -6.19 3.81 -3.60
N LYS A 40 -6.46 5.01 -3.07
CA LYS A 40 -6.75 6.20 -3.88
C LYS A 40 -5.57 6.61 -4.77
N ALA A 41 -4.34 6.50 -4.26
CA ALA A 41 -3.13 6.87 -5.01
C ALA A 41 -2.76 5.81 -6.08
N LEU A 42 -2.89 4.52 -5.76
CA LEU A 42 -2.45 3.42 -6.62
C LEU A 42 -3.51 2.99 -7.64
N THR A 43 -4.80 3.21 -7.39
CA THR A 43 -5.88 2.86 -8.34
C THR A 43 -5.73 3.51 -9.72
N PRO A 44 -5.49 4.83 -9.86
CA PRO A 44 -5.29 5.42 -11.20
C PRO A 44 -4.05 4.85 -11.91
N LEU A 45 -2.98 4.54 -11.17
CA LEU A 45 -1.78 3.91 -11.73
C LEU A 45 -2.05 2.47 -12.18
N ALA A 46 -2.84 1.72 -11.42
CA ALA A 46 -3.27 0.37 -11.79
C ALA A 46 -4.18 0.37 -13.03
N ILE A 47 -5.12 1.31 -13.12
CA ILE A 47 -6.01 1.48 -14.29
C ILE A 47 -5.19 1.81 -15.54
N ASN A 48 -4.21 2.70 -15.40
CA ASN A 48 -3.33 3.11 -16.51
C ASN A 48 -2.24 2.07 -16.83
N GLN A 49 -2.20 0.94 -16.13
CA GLN A 49 -1.17 -0.10 -16.28
C GLN A 49 0.27 0.41 -16.09
N THR A 50 0.44 1.52 -15.37
CA THR A 50 1.73 2.13 -15.06
C THR A 50 2.22 1.79 -13.65
N LEU A 51 1.49 0.89 -12.96
CA LEU A 51 1.86 0.43 -11.63
C LEU A 51 2.95 -0.64 -11.74
N ASN A 52 4.05 -0.44 -11.01
CA ASN A 52 5.13 -1.41 -10.91
C ASN A 52 4.62 -2.77 -10.42
N HIS A 53 5.25 -3.84 -10.88
CA HIS A 53 4.94 -5.22 -10.49
C HIS A 53 4.95 -5.42 -8.96
N ASP A 54 5.95 -4.87 -8.25
CA ASP A 54 6.06 -5.02 -6.81
C ASP A 54 4.90 -4.30 -6.07
N LEU A 55 4.46 -3.17 -6.60
CA LEU A 55 3.32 -2.42 -6.07
C LEU A 55 1.98 -2.97 -6.49
N SER A 56 1.94 -3.76 -7.56
CA SER A 56 0.76 -4.47 -8.01
C SER A 56 0.36 -5.58 -7.03
N GLU A 57 1.33 -6.27 -6.42
CA GLU A 57 1.05 -7.24 -5.35
C GLU A 57 0.50 -6.57 -4.11
N LEU A 58 1.11 -5.46 -3.67
CA LEU A 58 0.60 -4.65 -2.56
C LEU A 58 -0.82 -4.16 -2.86
N TYR A 59 -1.06 -3.63 -4.07
CA TYR A 59 -2.36 -3.13 -4.50
C TYR A 59 -3.42 -4.23 -4.48
N LYS A 60 -3.12 -5.41 -5.03
CA LYS A 60 -4.01 -6.59 -4.98
C LYS A 60 -4.33 -6.99 -3.55
N PHE A 61 -3.34 -6.99 -2.67
CA PHE A 61 -3.52 -7.33 -1.27
C PHE A 61 -4.49 -6.37 -0.56
N ILE A 62 -4.29 -5.05 -0.71
CA ILE A 62 -5.14 -4.04 -0.07
C ILE A 62 -6.54 -3.91 -0.70
N THR A 63 -6.71 -4.33 -1.96
CA THR A 63 -8.00 -4.31 -2.67
C THR A 63 -8.76 -5.64 -2.60
N SER A 64 -8.10 -6.73 -2.18
CA SER A 64 -8.74 -8.04 -2.06
C SER A 64 -9.97 -8.01 -1.15
N SER A 65 -10.97 -8.85 -1.41
CA SER A 65 -12.20 -8.86 -0.58
C SER A 65 -11.92 -9.21 0.88
N LYS A 66 -10.81 -9.91 1.18
CA LYS A 66 -10.32 -10.16 2.54
C LYS A 66 -9.96 -8.86 3.28
N ALA A 67 -9.59 -7.82 2.54
CA ALA A 67 -9.40 -6.47 3.03
C ALA A 67 -10.71 -5.68 3.18
N SER A 68 -11.69 -5.97 2.33
CA SER A 68 -12.90 -5.14 2.18
C SER A 68 -14.14 -5.65 2.91
N ASN A 69 -14.25 -6.96 3.21
CA ASN A 69 -15.54 -7.58 3.54
C ASN A 69 -15.83 -7.69 5.05
N LYS A 70 -14.83 -7.53 5.90
CA LYS A 70 -15.01 -7.40 7.35
C LYS A 70 -13.93 -6.48 7.83
N ASN A 71 -14.32 -5.38 8.47
CA ASN A 71 -13.50 -4.48 9.29
C ASN A 71 -12.00 -4.71 9.16
N LEU A 72 -11.30 -3.70 8.65
CA LEU A 72 -9.86 -3.52 8.66
C LEU A 72 -9.23 -3.57 10.09
N GLY A 73 -9.85 -4.27 11.04
CA GLY A 73 -9.56 -4.32 12.47
C GLY A 73 -8.93 -5.62 12.97
N GLY A 74 -8.48 -6.55 12.11
CA GLY A 74 -7.75 -7.73 12.60
C GLY A 74 -6.92 -8.48 11.56
N GLY A 75 -7.56 -9.03 10.52
CA GLY A 75 -6.87 -9.92 9.56
C GLY A 75 -5.88 -9.22 8.65
N LEU A 76 -6.21 -8.00 8.21
CA LEU A 76 -5.26 -7.17 7.46
C LEU A 76 -4.14 -6.65 8.33
N ILE A 77 -4.43 -6.09 9.52
CA ILE A 77 -3.42 -5.51 10.42
C ILE A 77 -2.30 -6.53 10.67
N MET A 78 -2.66 -7.78 10.98
CA MET A 78 -1.70 -8.86 11.26
C MET A 78 -0.87 -9.26 10.02
N SER A 79 -1.44 -9.17 8.82
CA SER A 79 -0.74 -9.51 7.58
C SER A 79 0.09 -8.32 7.05
N TRP A 80 -0.37 -7.09 7.29
CA TRP A 80 0.31 -5.83 6.97
C TRP A 80 1.59 -5.67 7.79
N GLY A 81 1.54 -5.97 9.10
CA GLY A 81 2.72 -5.98 9.97
C GLY A 81 3.71 -7.13 9.72
N ARG A 82 3.41 -8.03 8.77
CA ARG A 82 4.39 -9.01 8.26
C ARG A 82 5.03 -8.57 6.95
N LEU A 83 4.43 -7.60 6.24
CA LEU A 83 4.93 -7.06 4.98
C LEU A 83 5.86 -5.85 5.18
N PHE A 84 5.73 -5.16 6.32
CA PHE A 84 6.60 -4.06 6.77
C PHE A 84 7.37 -4.47 8.02
#